data_AF-A0A3L7N3P4-F1
#
_entry.id   AF-A0A3L7N3P4-F1
#
_cell.length_a   1.000
_cell.length_b   1.000
_cell.length_c   1.000
_cell.angle_alpha   90.00
_cell.angle_beta   90.00
_cell.angle_gamma   90.00
#
_symmetry.space_group_name_H-M   'P 1'
#
loop_
_entity.id
_entity.type
_entity.pdbx_description
1 polymer ?
#
loop_
_entity_poly.entity_id
_entity_poly.type
_entity_poly.pdbx_seq_one_letter_code
_entity_poly.pdbx_strand_id
1 'polypeptide(L)'
;FDLGADRIDAIVHPQSIVHAMIEYADGSVMAQLSPPDMKLPIQAALCWPNRFPGVAKKLDWNTLKTLDFQPIDHERFPAIALAKHVIEHGGSAGATLNAANEIAVEAFMNQQIRFGDIARIVKDTLHALPTHAITTLNDVEAADHNARRHARTLITHNQIHSPHPAGTQTL
;
A
#
# COMPACT_ATOMS: atom_id res chain seq x y z
N PHE A 1 13.80 -3.50 7.90
CA PHE A 1 15.07 -2.79 7.69
C PHE A 1 15.43 -1.85 8.84
N ASP A 2 14.56 -1.68 9.85
CA ASP A 2 14.81 -0.78 11.00
C ASP A 2 15.20 0.65 10.56
N LEU A 3 14.39 1.20 9.66
CA LEU A 3 14.59 2.51 9.05
C LEU A 3 13.43 3.43 9.43
N GLY A 4 13.74 4.70 9.70
CA GLY A 4 12.73 5.76 9.83
C GLY A 4 12.08 6.09 8.49
N ALA A 5 10.93 6.77 8.55
CA ALA A 5 10.17 7.18 7.37
C ALA A 5 10.96 8.10 6.43
N ASP A 6 11.89 8.89 6.97
CA ASP A 6 12.80 9.78 6.24
C ASP A 6 13.79 9.04 5.34
N ARG A 7 13.98 7.73 5.56
CA ARG A 7 14.88 6.86 4.80
C ARG A 7 14.14 5.90 3.87
N ILE A 8 12.84 6.08 3.68
CA ILE A 8 11.99 5.25 2.81
C ILE A 8 11.28 6.17 1.83
N ASP A 9 11.48 5.90 0.53
CA ASP A 9 10.80 6.65 -0.52
C ASP A 9 10.24 5.73 -1.61
N ALA A 10 9.32 6.28 -2.39
CA ALA A 10 8.68 5.59 -3.50
C ALA A 10 8.91 6.34 -4.81
N ILE A 11 9.06 5.59 -5.89
CA ILE A 11 9.18 6.11 -7.25
C ILE A 11 8.29 5.29 -8.17
N VAL A 12 7.67 5.94 -9.16
CA VAL A 12 6.87 5.23 -10.15
C VAL A 12 7.82 4.60 -11.16
N HIS A 13 7.76 3.27 -11.27
CA HIS A 13 8.50 2.49 -12.27
C HIS A 13 7.52 1.62 -13.07
N PRO A 14 6.97 2.10 -14.21
CA PRO A 14 5.90 1.43 -14.93
C PRO A 14 6.21 -0.01 -15.36
N GLN A 15 7.48 -0.30 -15.68
CA GLN A 15 7.90 -1.62 -16.14
C GLN A 15 7.96 -2.67 -15.03
N SER A 16 8.04 -2.25 -13.76
CA SER A 16 8.16 -3.16 -12.60
C SER A 16 9.28 -4.21 -12.74
N ILE A 17 10.37 -3.86 -13.44
CA ILE A 17 11.57 -4.71 -13.59
C ILE A 17 12.54 -4.46 -12.45
N VAL A 18 12.71 -3.20 -12.02
CA VAL A 18 13.40 -2.84 -10.78
C VAL A 18 12.41 -2.98 -9.63
N HIS A 19 12.66 -3.92 -8.71
CA HIS A 19 11.73 -4.24 -7.62
C HIS A 19 11.96 -3.39 -6.38
N ALA A 20 13.22 -3.02 -6.12
CA ALA A 20 13.62 -2.11 -5.06
C ALA A 20 15.06 -1.63 -5.28
N MET A 21 15.41 -0.52 -4.63
CA MET A 21 16.74 0.06 -4.63
C MET A 21 17.17 0.40 -3.20
N ILE A 22 18.48 0.38 -2.94
CA ILE A 22 19.10 0.83 -1.70
C ILE A 22 20.21 1.81 -2.08
N GLU A 23 20.13 3.03 -1.57
CA GLU A 23 21.17 4.04 -1.67
C GLU A 23 22.09 3.99 -0.43
N TYR A 24 23.40 3.99 -0.68
CA TYR A 24 24.43 3.95 0.36
C TYR A 24 25.07 5.33 0.57
N ALA A 25 25.75 5.50 1.70
CA ALA A 25 26.35 6.79 2.09
C ALA A 25 27.45 7.31 1.14
N ASP A 26 27.99 6.44 0.28
CA ASP A 26 28.95 6.80 -0.78
C ASP A 26 28.28 7.24 -2.09
N GLY A 27 26.95 7.28 -2.13
CA GLY A 27 26.15 7.60 -3.31
C GLY A 27 25.92 6.43 -4.27
N SER A 28 26.43 5.24 -3.95
CA SER A 28 26.15 4.05 -4.75
C SER A 28 24.71 3.55 -4.53
N VAL A 29 24.11 3.04 -5.60
CA VAL A 29 22.76 2.47 -5.57
C VAL A 29 22.82 1.00 -5.98
N MET A 30 22.30 0.13 -5.11
CA MET A 30 22.08 -1.28 -5.45
C MET A 30 20.61 -1.48 -5.79
N ALA A 31 20.34 -2.09 -6.96
CA ALA A 31 18.99 -2.40 -7.41
C ALA A 31 18.82 -3.91 -7.59
N GLN A 32 17.65 -4.45 -7.20
CA GLN A 32 17.25 -5.80 -7.56
C GLN A 32 16.37 -5.74 -8.82
N LEU A 33 16.76 -6.48 -9.86
CA LEU A 33 16.02 -6.58 -11.12
C LEU A 33 15.58 -8.01 -11.39
N SER A 34 14.34 -8.18 -11.83
CA SER A 34 13.83 -9.45 -12.32
C SER A 34 12.56 -9.29 -13.15
N PRO A 35 12.24 -10.25 -14.05
CA PRO A 35 10.88 -10.40 -14.54
C PRO A 35 9.88 -10.57 -13.38
N PRO A 36 8.60 -10.23 -13.55
CA PRO A 36 7.59 -10.37 -12.50
C PRO A 36 7.22 -11.84 -12.28
N ASP A 37 8.04 -12.55 -11.49
CA ASP A 37 7.84 -13.95 -11.13
C ASP A 37 8.14 -14.17 -9.64
N MET A 38 7.09 -14.42 -8.85
CA MET A 38 7.18 -14.61 -7.40
C MET A 38 8.03 -15.83 -6.98
N LYS A 39 8.30 -16.77 -7.88
CA LYS A 39 9.19 -17.90 -7.57
C LYS A 39 10.60 -17.44 -7.20
N LEU A 40 11.06 -16.30 -7.74
CA LEU A 40 12.37 -15.75 -7.44
C LEU A 40 12.49 -15.23 -5.99
N PRO A 41 11.65 -14.28 -5.51
CA PRO A 41 11.73 -13.85 -4.11
C PRO A 41 11.40 -14.97 -3.11
N ILE A 42 10.50 -15.90 -3.47
CA ILE A 42 10.22 -17.08 -2.63
C ILE A 42 11.47 -17.96 -2.47
N GLN A 43 12.16 -18.30 -3.57
CA GLN A 43 13.41 -19.07 -3.48
C GLN A 43 14.48 -18.29 -2.70
N ALA A 44 14.61 -16.99 -2.94
CA ALA A 44 15.58 -16.16 -2.24
C ALA A 44 15.37 -16.20 -0.72
N ALA A 45 14.12 -16.17 -0.24
CA ALA A 45 13.81 -16.29 1.18
C ALA A 45 14.05 -17.71 1.74
N LEU A 46 13.65 -18.76 0.99
CA LEU A 46 13.77 -20.16 1.44
C LEU A 46 15.21 -20.67 1.46
N CYS A 47 16.04 -20.19 0.54
CA CYS A 47 17.38 -20.73 0.30
C CYS A 47 18.50 -19.84 0.84
N TRP A 48 18.18 -18.68 1.41
CA TRP A 48 19.17 -17.73 1.90
C TRP A 48 20.20 -18.40 2.84
N PRO A 49 21.52 -18.13 2.68
CA PRO A 49 22.15 -17.19 1.75
C PRO A 49 22.49 -17.78 0.37
N ASN A 50 22.14 -19.04 0.13
CA ASN A 50 22.48 -19.77 -1.09
C ASN A 50 21.56 -19.39 -2.27
N ARG A 51 22.05 -19.64 -3.49
CA ARG A 51 21.27 -19.46 -4.73
C ARG A 51 21.22 -20.76 -5.51
N PHE A 52 20.05 -21.06 -6.08
CA PHE A 52 19.81 -22.27 -6.86
C PHE A 52 19.25 -21.91 -8.25
N PRO A 53 19.60 -22.66 -9.31
CA PRO A 53 19.08 -22.41 -10.64
C PRO A 53 17.58 -22.76 -10.76
N GLY A 54 16.91 -22.21 -11.78
CA GLY A 54 15.73 -22.84 -12.38
C GLY A 54 14.34 -22.43 -11.87
N VAL A 55 14.20 -21.45 -10.96
CA VAL A 55 12.87 -21.09 -10.43
C VAL A 55 12.11 -20.05 -11.26
N ALA A 56 12.80 -19.13 -11.95
CA ALA A 56 12.19 -18.06 -12.70
C ALA A 56 12.89 -17.85 -14.06
N LYS A 57 12.16 -17.25 -15.01
CA LYS A 57 12.73 -16.83 -16.30
C LYS A 57 13.83 -15.79 -16.04
N LYS A 58 14.98 -15.94 -16.71
CA LYS A 58 16.04 -14.92 -16.68
C LYS A 58 15.55 -13.64 -17.35
N LEU A 59 16.02 -12.49 -16.86
CA LEU A 59 15.83 -11.22 -17.56
C LEU A 59 16.47 -11.32 -18.95
N ASP A 60 15.72 -10.97 -19.98
CA ASP A 60 16.20 -10.96 -21.35
C ASP A 60 16.62 -9.55 -21.74
N TRP A 61 17.94 -9.35 -21.79
CA TRP A 61 18.55 -8.06 -22.08
C TRP A 61 18.32 -7.60 -23.53
N ASN A 62 18.02 -8.52 -24.46
CA ASN A 62 17.77 -8.15 -25.86
C ASN A 62 16.39 -7.51 -26.04
N THR A 63 15.43 -7.91 -25.20
CA THR A 63 14.05 -7.41 -25.21
C THR A 63 13.82 -6.27 -24.24
N LEU A 64 14.64 -6.11 -23.20
CA LEU A 64 14.61 -4.95 -22.32
C LEU A 64 15.03 -3.68 -23.10
N LYS A 65 14.14 -2.69 -23.18
CA LYS A 65 14.39 -1.44 -23.92
C LYS A 65 14.62 -0.24 -23.01
N THR A 66 13.71 0.02 -22.09
CA THR A 66 13.76 1.17 -21.19
C THR A 66 13.47 0.79 -19.76
N LEU A 67 14.04 1.56 -18.84
CA LEU A 67 13.66 1.60 -17.42
C LEU A 67 13.29 3.04 -17.13
N ASP A 68 11.98 3.31 -17.02
CA ASP A 68 11.47 4.66 -16.78
C ASP A 68 11.18 4.85 -15.30
N PHE A 69 11.50 6.04 -14.79
CA PHE A 69 11.30 6.43 -13.40
C PHE A 69 10.64 7.80 -13.35
N GLN A 70 9.60 7.94 -12.53
CA GLN A 70 8.87 9.19 -12.38
C GLN A 70 8.59 9.46 -10.89
N PRO A 71 8.63 10.72 -10.44
CA PRO A 71 8.27 11.06 -9.08
C PRO A 71 6.82 10.69 -8.78
N ILE A 72 6.51 10.46 -7.50
CA ILE A 72 5.12 10.27 -7.06
C ILE A 72 4.37 11.61 -7.13
N ASP A 73 3.21 11.59 -7.77
CA ASP A 73 2.22 12.67 -7.66
C ASP A 73 1.42 12.47 -6.37
N HIS A 74 1.77 13.23 -5.33
CA HIS A 74 1.16 13.12 -4.01
C HIS A 74 -0.29 13.65 -3.96
N GLU A 75 -0.69 14.52 -4.88
CA GLU A 75 -2.08 14.97 -4.98
C GLU A 75 -2.95 13.86 -5.58
N ARG A 76 -2.43 13.15 -6.59
CA ARG A 76 -3.11 12.04 -7.23
C ARG A 76 -3.11 10.75 -6.39
N PHE A 77 -2.05 10.52 -5.60
CA PHE A 77 -1.88 9.32 -4.77
C PHE A 77 -1.69 9.65 -3.29
N PRO A 78 -2.73 10.20 -2.61
CA PRO A 78 -2.63 10.64 -1.22
C PRO A 78 -2.34 9.50 -0.23
N ALA A 79 -2.61 8.24 -0.61
CA ALA A 79 -2.31 7.07 0.20
C ALA A 79 -0.82 6.92 0.55
N ILE A 80 0.09 7.40 -0.30
CA ILE A 80 1.54 7.37 -0.02
C ILE A 80 1.89 8.26 1.17
N ALA A 81 1.26 9.43 1.29
CA ALA A 81 1.46 10.31 2.43
C ALA A 81 0.89 9.69 3.73
N LEU A 82 -0.25 9.00 3.64
CA LEU A 82 -0.81 8.26 4.78
C LEU A 82 0.12 7.14 5.26
N ALA A 83 0.75 6.42 4.33
CA ALA A 83 1.73 5.38 4.67
C ALA A 83 2.95 5.99 5.42
N LYS A 84 3.50 7.12 4.94
CA LYS A 84 4.59 7.82 5.64
C LYS A 84 4.17 8.25 7.05
N HIS A 85 2.99 8.87 7.18
CA HIS A 85 2.43 9.26 8.48
C HIS A 85 2.33 8.06 9.45
N VAL A 86 1.86 6.91 8.98
CA VAL A 86 1.74 5.70 9.81
C VAL A 86 3.10 5.16 10.24
N ILE A 87 4.11 5.17 9.36
CA ILE A 87 5.47 4.73 9.72
C ILE A 87 6.05 5.64 10.81
N GLU A 88 5.83 6.95 10.72
CA GLU A 88 6.29 7.92 11.73
C GLU A 88 5.62 7.75 13.09
N HIS A 89 4.32 7.47 13.12
CA HIS A 89 3.55 7.36 14.37
C HIS A 89 3.69 5.97 15.03
N GLY A 90 3.91 4.92 14.22
CA GLY A 90 4.06 3.55 14.69
C GLY A 90 2.85 3.04 15.48
N GLY A 91 3.10 2.16 16.45
CA GLY A 91 2.06 1.59 17.31
C GLY A 91 0.91 0.96 16.53
N SER A 92 -0.32 1.27 16.94
CA SER A 92 -1.54 0.75 16.34
C SER A 92 -1.90 1.37 14.98
N ALA A 93 -1.22 2.43 14.53
CA ALA A 93 -1.60 3.18 13.34
C ALA A 93 -1.56 2.32 12.06
N GLY A 94 -0.64 1.35 11.99
CA GLY A 94 -0.54 0.40 10.88
C GLY A 94 -1.77 -0.51 10.78
N ALA A 95 -2.21 -1.06 11.92
CA ALA A 95 -3.42 -1.88 11.97
C ALA A 95 -4.66 -1.05 11.60
N THR A 96 -4.75 0.19 12.10
CA THR A 96 -5.84 1.10 11.76
C THR A 96 -5.90 1.43 10.27
N LEU A 97 -4.77 1.77 9.63
CA LEU A 97 -4.70 2.04 8.19
C LEU A 97 -5.12 0.81 7.39
N ASN A 98 -4.55 -0.36 7.68
CA ASN A 98 -4.83 -1.57 6.92
C ASN A 98 -6.31 -1.95 7.01
N ALA A 99 -6.86 -1.97 8.23
CA ALA A 99 -8.25 -2.32 8.49
C ALA A 99 -9.24 -1.35 7.82
N ALA A 100 -8.98 -0.04 7.90
CA ALA A 100 -9.80 0.96 7.23
C ALA A 100 -9.73 0.83 5.70
N ASN A 101 -8.54 0.54 5.16
CA ASN A 101 -8.34 0.34 3.72
C ASN A 101 -9.10 -0.88 3.22
N GLU A 102 -9.08 -2.01 3.94
CA GLU A 102 -9.84 -3.20 3.57
C GLU A 102 -11.34 -2.91 3.48
N ILE A 103 -11.91 -2.25 4.49
CA ILE A 103 -13.34 -1.89 4.49
C ILE A 103 -13.68 -0.92 3.35
N ALA A 104 -12.81 0.07 3.10
CA ALA A 104 -13.06 1.04 2.04
C ALA A 104 -12.92 0.42 0.63
N VAL A 105 -11.92 -0.45 0.42
CA VAL A 105 -11.75 -1.18 -0.85
C VAL A 105 -12.94 -2.13 -1.07
N GLU A 106 -13.37 -2.87 -0.05
CA GLU A 106 -14.57 -3.71 -0.14
C GLU A 106 -15.80 -2.90 -0.55
N ALA A 107 -16.02 -1.74 0.08
CA ALA A 107 -17.12 -0.85 -0.26
C ALA A 107 -17.01 -0.31 -1.70
N PHE A 108 -15.80 0.03 -2.17
CA PHE A 108 -15.58 0.45 -3.56
C PHE A 108 -15.90 -0.68 -4.55
N MET A 109 -15.43 -1.91 -4.28
CA MET A 109 -15.71 -3.07 -5.11
C MET A 109 -17.21 -3.40 -5.16
N ASN A 110 -17.92 -3.14 -4.06
CA ASN A 110 -19.38 -3.26 -3.95
C ASN A 110 -20.13 -2.01 -4.46
N GLN A 111 -19.45 -1.06 -5.12
CA GLN A 111 -20.02 0.16 -5.70
C GLN A 111 -20.74 1.08 -4.70
N GLN A 112 -20.38 0.99 -3.42
CA GLN A 112 -20.97 1.79 -2.33
C GLN A 112 -20.31 3.16 -2.17
N ILE A 113 -19.06 3.29 -2.61
CA ILE A 113 -18.26 4.52 -2.57
C ILE A 113 -17.50 4.69 -3.89
N ARG A 114 -16.98 5.89 -4.15
CA ARG A 114 -16.13 6.16 -5.33
C ARG A 114 -14.67 5.80 -5.03
N PHE A 115 -13.86 5.62 -6.07
CA PHE A 115 -12.43 5.31 -5.91
C PHE A 115 -11.68 6.34 -5.02
N GLY A 116 -11.95 7.63 -5.20
CA GLY A 116 -11.34 8.70 -4.39
C GLY A 116 -11.75 8.70 -2.91
N ASP A 117 -12.84 8.02 -2.54
CA ASP A 117 -13.28 7.94 -1.14
C ASP A 117 -12.42 6.99 -0.31
N ILE A 118 -11.67 6.07 -0.93
CA ILE A 118 -10.85 5.08 -0.22
C ILE A 118 -9.83 5.78 0.67
N ALA A 119 -8.98 6.64 0.08
CA ALA A 119 -7.95 7.36 0.82
C ALA A 119 -8.55 8.32 1.86
N ARG A 120 -9.72 8.91 1.56
CA ARG A 120 -10.43 9.80 2.49
C ARG A 120 -10.90 9.04 3.73
N ILE A 121 -11.56 7.89 3.56
CA ILE A 121 -12.05 7.06 4.68
C ILE A 121 -10.89 6.56 5.54
N VAL A 122 -9.78 6.15 4.92
CA VAL A 122 -8.57 5.74 5.64
C VAL A 122 -8.03 6.89 6.48
N LYS A 123 -7.88 8.08 5.88
CA LYS A 123 -7.44 9.29 6.58
C LYS A 123 -8.34 9.65 7.75
N ASP A 124 -9.66 9.69 7.52
CA ASP A 124 -10.65 10.05 8.54
C ASP A 124 -10.62 9.05 9.71
N THR A 125 -10.43 7.75 9.41
CA THR A 125 -10.32 6.70 10.43
C THR A 125 -9.04 6.82 11.25
N LEU A 126 -7.91 7.10 10.61
CA LEU A 126 -6.63 7.36 11.29
C LEU A 126 -6.71 8.60 12.20
N HIS A 127 -7.40 9.65 11.77
CA HIS A 127 -7.58 10.86 12.57
C HIS A 127 -8.53 10.64 13.77
N ALA A 128 -9.55 9.79 13.62
CA ALA A 128 -10.56 9.61 14.65
C ALA A 128 -10.13 8.64 15.77
N LEU A 129 -9.26 7.67 15.47
CA LEU A 129 -8.86 6.64 16.42
C LEU A 129 -7.49 6.94 17.03
N PRO A 130 -7.32 6.84 18.35
CA PRO A 130 -6.04 7.10 18.99
C PRO A 130 -5.01 6.03 18.65
N THR A 131 -3.79 6.47 18.35
CA THR A 131 -2.63 5.57 18.28
C THR A 131 -2.22 5.15 19.68
N HIS A 132 -1.99 3.85 19.87
CA HIS A 132 -1.48 3.30 21.12
C HIS A 132 -0.36 2.29 20.86
N ALA A 133 0.43 2.02 21.90
CA ALA A 133 1.48 1.01 21.83
C ALA A 133 0.87 -0.39 21.65
N ILE A 134 1.53 -1.22 20.86
CA ILE A 134 1.18 -2.62 20.66
C ILE A 134 2.19 -3.47 21.42
N THR A 135 1.71 -4.28 22.35
CA THR A 135 2.53 -5.20 23.16
C THR A 135 2.11 -6.65 23.01
N THR A 136 0.87 -6.89 22.56
CA THR A 136 0.28 -8.21 22.36
C THR A 136 -0.45 -8.30 21.03
N LEU A 137 -0.74 -9.52 20.59
CA LEU A 137 -1.60 -9.76 19.43
C LEU A 137 -3.01 -9.17 19.65
N ASN A 138 -3.55 -9.28 20.87
CA ASN A 138 -4.87 -8.75 21.21
C ASN A 138 -4.95 -7.23 21.02
N ASP A 139 -3.86 -6.49 21.25
CA ASP A 139 -3.82 -5.04 20.99
C ASP A 139 -4.01 -4.76 19.49
N VAL A 140 -3.37 -5.57 18.62
CA VAL A 140 -3.50 -5.45 17.16
C VAL A 140 -4.93 -5.77 16.72
N GLU A 141 -5.49 -6.86 17.23
CA GLU A 141 -6.87 -7.29 16.91
C GLU A 141 -7.90 -6.24 17.37
N ALA A 142 -7.69 -5.64 18.55
CA ALA A 142 -8.55 -4.58 19.04
C ALA A 142 -8.46 -3.32 18.17
N ALA A 143 -7.25 -2.92 17.75
CA ALA A 143 -7.04 -1.79 16.85
C ALA A 143 -7.70 -2.03 15.48
N ASP A 144 -7.54 -3.22 14.90
CA ASP A 144 -8.19 -3.63 13.66
C ASP A 144 -9.73 -3.57 13.82
N HIS A 145 -10.29 -4.22 14.84
CA HIS A 145 -11.73 -4.27 15.03
C HIS A 145 -12.36 -2.87 15.19
N ASN A 146 -11.72 -2.01 15.99
CA ASN A 146 -12.16 -0.63 16.19
C ASN A 146 -12.10 0.18 14.89
N ALA A 147 -11.03 0.03 14.11
CA ALA A 147 -10.86 0.68 12.81
C ALA A 147 -11.92 0.23 11.80
N ARG A 148 -12.19 -1.07 11.69
CA ARG A 148 -13.25 -1.58 10.81
C ARG A 148 -14.62 -1.05 11.20
N ARG A 149 -14.92 -1.01 12.51
CA ARG A 149 -16.20 -0.49 13.00
C ARG A 149 -16.35 0.98 12.63
N HIS A 150 -15.31 1.80 12.85
CA HIS A 150 -15.34 3.22 12.51
C HIS A 150 -15.46 3.46 11.00
N ALA A 151 -14.64 2.82 10.18
CA ALA A 151 -14.67 2.96 8.72
C ALA A 151 -16.05 2.65 8.13
N ARG A 152 -16.74 1.61 8.63
CA ARG A 152 -18.13 1.29 8.23
C ARG A 152 -19.10 2.43 8.53
N THR A 153 -18.95 3.11 9.68
CA THR A 153 -19.81 4.24 10.01
C THR A 153 -19.66 5.40 9.01
N LEU A 154 -18.44 5.66 8.53
CA LEU A 154 -18.17 6.70 7.54
C LEU A 154 -18.82 6.39 6.19
N ILE A 155 -18.85 5.11 5.79
CA ILE A 155 -19.48 4.66 4.54
C ILE A 155 -20.99 4.85 4.60
N THR A 156 -21.65 4.43 5.69
CA THR A 156 -23.10 4.56 5.85
C THR A 156 -23.55 6.02 5.82
N HIS A 157 -22.81 6.94 6.45
CA HIS A 157 -23.14 8.37 6.41
C HIS A 157 -23.00 8.98 5.01
N ASN A 158 -22.04 8.51 4.21
CA ASN A 158 -21.81 9.01 2.86
C ASN A 158 -22.91 8.60 1.87
N GLN A 159 -23.56 7.45 2.11
CA GLN A 159 -24.71 6.98 1.33
C GLN A 159 -25.98 7.81 1.57
N ILE A 160 -26.14 8.41 2.76
CA ILE A 160 -27.30 9.25 3.09
C ILE A 160 -27.24 10.60 2.33
N HIS A 161 -26.04 11.09 2.01
CA HIS A 161 -25.83 12.41 1.41
C HIS A 161 -25.60 12.40 -0.12
N SER A 162 -25.58 11.24 -0.76
CA SER A 162 -25.45 11.14 -2.22
C SER A 162 -26.75 10.57 -2.83
N PRO A 163 -27.68 11.39 -3.36
CA PRO A 163 -28.80 10.85 -4.11
C PRO A 163 -28.25 10.14 -5.35
N HIS A 164 -28.54 8.85 -5.45
CA HIS A 164 -28.26 8.04 -6.63
C HIS A 164 -28.94 8.72 -7.84
N PRO A 165 -28.23 9.07 -8.93
CA PRO A 165 -28.91 9.56 -10.11
C PRO A 165 -29.74 8.42 -10.65
N ALA A 166 -31.07 8.58 -10.57
CA ALA A 166 -32.03 7.65 -11.15
C ALA A 166 -31.64 7.39 -12.62
N GLY A 167 -31.40 6.11 -12.93
CA GLY A 167 -31.05 5.67 -14.27
C GLY A 167 -32.05 6.21 -15.29
N THR A 168 -31.54 6.99 -16.23
CA THR A 168 -32.31 7.47 -17.37
C THR A 168 -32.61 6.28 -18.27
N GLN A 169 -33.89 5.92 -18.37
CA GLN A 169 -34.40 5.06 -19.44
C GLN A 169 -34.37 5.84 -20.76
N THR A 170 -33.53 5.40 -21.70
CA THR A 170 -33.70 5.49 -23.16
C THR A 170 -32.57 4.64 -23.76
N LEU A 171 -32.77 3.68 -24.68
CA LEU A 171 -33.75 3.50 -25.75
C LEU A 171 -34.30 2.07 -25.79
#